data_AF-W1Y1M9-F1
#
_entry.id   AF-W1Y1M9-F1
#
_cell.length_a   1.000
_cell.length_b   1.000
_cell.length_c   1.000
_cell.angle_alpha   90.00
_cell.angle_beta   90.00
_cell.angle_gamma   90.00
#
_symmetry.space_group_name_H-M   'P 1'
#
loop_
_entity.id
_entity.type
_entity.pdbx_description
1 polymer ?
#
loop_
_entity_poly.entity_id
_entity_poly.type
_entity_poly.pdbx_seq_one_letter_code
_entity_poly.pdbx_strand_id
1 'polypeptide(L)'
;LVTAASVIVKQDEVGLLEAMQIMGWPIVFYTQDEMAPLIEEEKLKESNFVKGTIGVGNVCETTALLAAKSRTLIQHKTIYPKTTVAIAQVTSK
;
A
#
# COMPACT_ATOMS: atom_id res chain seq x y z
N LEU A 1 15.34 -3.52 7.35
CA LEU A 1 14.11 -4.02 8.01
C LEU A 1 13.02 -4.08 6.95
N VAL A 2 12.20 -5.15 6.92
CA VAL A 2 11.04 -5.23 6.01
C VAL A 2 9.83 -4.61 6.71
N THR A 3 9.01 -3.85 5.99
CA THR A 3 7.82 -3.16 6.52
C THR A 3 6.65 -3.39 5.57
N ALA A 4 5.47 -3.64 6.12
CA ALA A 4 4.23 -3.64 5.37
C ALA A 4 3.55 -2.27 5.42
N ALA A 5 2.70 -1.98 4.44
CA ALA A 5 1.95 -0.74 4.41
C ALA A 5 0.57 -0.91 3.77
N SER A 6 -0.44 -0.28 4.35
CA SER A 6 -1.83 -0.33 3.88
C SER A 6 -2.55 1.00 4.08
N VAL A 7 -3.83 1.05 3.75
CA VAL A 7 -4.69 2.23 3.95
C VAL A 7 -5.32 2.22 5.35
N ILE A 8 -5.53 3.39 5.94
CA ILE A 8 -6.04 3.57 7.31
C ILE A 8 -7.36 2.87 7.59
N VAL A 9 -8.25 2.72 6.61
CA VAL A 9 -9.51 2.00 6.78
C VAL A 9 -9.33 0.49 7.06
N LYS A 10 -8.11 -0.03 6.89
CA LYS A 10 -7.71 -1.41 7.21
C LYS A 10 -6.92 -1.53 8.53
N GLN A 11 -6.78 -0.47 9.31
CA GLN A 11 -5.98 -0.50 10.54
C GLN A 11 -6.47 -1.54 11.56
N ASP A 12 -7.78 -1.81 11.58
CA ASP A 12 -8.44 -2.75 12.49
C ASP A 12 -8.79 -4.08 11.79
N GLU A 13 -8.25 -4.34 10.58
CA GLU A 13 -8.48 -5.58 9.85
C GLU A 13 -7.72 -6.74 10.50
N VAL A 14 -8.44 -7.56 11.28
CA VAL A 14 -7.87 -8.68 12.06
C VAL A 14 -6.96 -9.58 11.21
N GLY A 15 -7.40 -10.01 10.03
CA GLY A 15 -6.61 -10.91 9.18
C GLY A 15 -5.30 -10.29 8.66
N LEU A 16 -5.29 -8.97 8.45
CA LEU A 16 -4.07 -8.25 8.07
C LEU A 16 -3.11 -8.16 9.26
N LEU A 17 -3.61 -7.81 10.45
CA LEU A 17 -2.79 -7.68 11.66
C LEU A 17 -2.20 -9.02 12.10
N GLU A 18 -2.98 -10.09 12.08
CA GLU A 18 -2.51 -11.45 12.37
C GLU A 18 -1.40 -11.88 11.40
N ALA A 19 -1.56 -11.60 10.11
CA ALA A 19 -0.52 -11.89 9.12
C ALA A 19 0.80 -11.15 9.42
N MET A 20 0.72 -9.88 9.85
CA MET A 20 1.91 -9.10 10.23
C MET A 20 2.58 -9.64 11.50
N GLN A 21 1.77 -10.11 12.47
CA GLN A 21 2.30 -10.76 13.68
C GLN A 21 3.02 -12.06 13.34
N ILE A 22 2.44 -12.91 12.49
CA ILE A 22 3.06 -14.16 12.04
C ILE A 22 4.38 -13.90 11.31
N MET A 23 4.44 -12.85 10.47
CA MET A 23 5.64 -12.48 9.73
C MET A 23 6.68 -11.69 10.55
N GLY A 24 6.29 -11.17 11.72
CA GLY A 24 7.13 -10.29 12.53
C GLY A 24 7.42 -8.95 11.85
N TRP A 25 6.51 -8.45 11.00
CA TRP A 25 6.70 -7.21 10.26
C TRP A 25 5.94 -6.06 10.93
N PRO A 26 6.55 -4.87 11.08
CA PRO A 26 5.79 -3.67 11.36
C PRO A 26 4.88 -3.34 10.18
N ILE A 27 3.74 -2.71 10.47
CA ILE A 27 2.82 -2.21 9.45
C ILE A 27 2.51 -0.74 9.68
N VAL A 28 2.51 0.04 8.60
CA VAL A 28 2.16 1.46 8.60
C VAL A 28 0.86 1.65 7.81
N PHE A 29 0.02 2.56 8.28
CA PHE A 29 -1.24 2.88 7.62
C PHE A 29 -1.25 4.33 7.15
N TYR A 30 -1.77 4.56 5.94
CA TYR A 30 -1.86 5.88 5.34
C TYR A 30 -3.31 6.29 5.08
N THR A 31 -3.61 7.55 5.33
CA THR A 31 -4.87 8.20 4.97
C THR A 31 -4.98 8.42 3.46
N GLN A 32 -6.19 8.72 2.97
CA GLN A 32 -6.39 9.06 1.57
C GLN A 32 -5.59 10.29 1.15
N ASP A 33 -5.52 11.31 2.01
CA ASP A 33 -4.85 12.57 1.75
C ASP A 33 -3.32 12.40 1.66
N GLU A 34 -2.74 11.48 2.43
CA GLU A 34 -1.31 11.14 2.32
C GLU A 34 -0.99 10.38 1.02
N MET A 35 -1.95 9.64 0.47
CA MET A 35 -1.78 8.84 -0.74
C MET A 35 -2.01 9.65 -2.03
N ALA A 36 -2.95 10.59 -2.02
CA ALA A 36 -3.39 11.30 -3.23
C ALA A 36 -2.26 12.01 -3.99
N PRO A 37 -1.32 12.74 -3.36
CA PRO A 37 -0.25 13.43 -4.09
C PRO A 37 0.63 12.47 -4.88
N LEU A 38 0.94 11.30 -4.30
CA LEU A 38 1.81 10.33 -4.96
C LEU A 38 1.12 9.63 -6.14
N ILE A 39 -0.18 9.36 -6.01
CA ILE A 39 -0.97 8.77 -7.09
C ILE A 39 -0.99 9.69 -8.31
N GLU A 40 -1.14 11.00 -8.08
CA GLU A 40 -1.11 12.01 -9.12
C GLU A 40 0.29 12.17 -9.73
N GLU A 41 1.32 12.31 -8.89
CA GLU A 41 2.73 12.48 -9.31
C GLU A 41 3.21 11.33 -10.20
N GLU A 42 2.99 10.08 -9.75
CA GLU A 42 3.47 8.87 -10.44
C GLU A 42 2.49 8.33 -11.48
N LYS A 43 1.34 9.01 -11.69
CA LYS A 43 0.27 8.60 -12.61
C LYS A 43 -0.12 7.13 -12.43
N LEU A 44 -0.21 6.69 -11.18
CA LEU A 44 -0.49 5.30 -10.86
C LEU A 44 -1.86 4.89 -11.38
N LYS A 45 -1.98 3.67 -11.92
CA LYS A 45 -3.24 3.18 -12.45
C LYS A 45 -4.27 3.07 -11.33
N GLU A 46 -5.33 3.87 -11.43
CA GLU A 46 -6.44 3.86 -10.48
C GLU A 46 -7.46 2.77 -10.83
N SER A 47 -8.00 2.12 -9.81
CA SER A 47 -9.16 1.23 -9.91
C SER A 47 -10.42 1.99 -9.56
N ASN A 48 -11.34 2.09 -10.53
CA ASN A 48 -12.65 2.71 -10.35
C ASN A 48 -13.46 2.07 -9.19
N PHE A 49 -13.29 0.77 -8.95
CA PHE A 49 -13.93 0.03 -7.86
C PHE A 49 -13.45 0.51 -6.47
N VAL A 50 -12.15 0.74 -6.32
CA VAL A 50 -11.56 1.15 -5.04
C VAL A 50 -11.83 2.63 -4.77
N LYS A 51 -11.78 3.48 -5.82
CA LYS A 51 -12.12 4.91 -5.73
C LYS A 51 -13.56 5.12 -5.23
N GLY A 52 -14.51 4.31 -5.68
CA GLY A 52 -15.90 4.38 -5.22
C GLY A 52 -16.13 3.89 -3.79
N THR A 53 -15.25 3.05 -3.23
CA THR A 53 -15.44 2.46 -1.90
C THR A 53 -14.69 3.23 -0.81
N ILE A 54 -13.47 3.68 -1.10
CA ILE A 54 -12.57 4.26 -0.09
C ILE A 54 -11.97 5.61 -0.52
N GLY A 55 -12.40 6.17 -1.65
CA GLY A 55 -11.95 7.47 -2.17
C GLY A 55 -10.63 7.45 -2.93
N VAL A 56 -9.90 6.33 -2.97
CA VAL A 56 -8.56 6.24 -3.56
C VAL A 56 -8.44 5.04 -4.51
N GLY A 57 -7.98 5.27 -5.74
CA GLY A 57 -7.96 4.24 -6.77
C GLY A 57 -6.80 3.23 -6.68
N ASN A 58 -5.71 3.55 -6.00
CA ASN A 58 -4.52 2.70 -5.90
C ASN A 58 -3.97 2.70 -4.47
N VAL A 59 -4.14 1.57 -3.77
CA VAL A 59 -3.66 1.41 -2.39
C VAL A 59 -2.28 0.75 -2.37
N CYS A 60 -2.18 -0.50 -2.82
CA CYS A 60 -0.99 -1.32 -2.56
C CYS A 60 0.32 -0.75 -3.14
N GLU A 61 0.29 -0.15 -4.33
CA GLU A 61 1.52 0.44 -4.91
C GLU A 61 1.87 1.74 -4.20
N THR A 62 0.88 2.60 -3.98
CA THR A 62 1.06 3.90 -3.30
C THR A 62 1.61 3.71 -1.89
N THR A 63 1.01 2.83 -1.09
CA THR A 63 1.44 2.60 0.30
C THR A 63 2.82 1.95 0.36
N ALA A 64 3.15 1.06 -0.58
CA ALA A 64 4.49 0.49 -0.69
C ALA A 64 5.55 1.56 -1.01
N LEU A 65 5.28 2.43 -1.99
CA LEU A 65 6.19 3.51 -2.37
C LEU A 65 6.38 4.55 -1.25
N LEU A 66 5.30 4.92 -0.55
CA LEU A 66 5.36 5.81 0.61
C LEU A 66 6.21 5.22 1.73
N ALA A 67 5.96 3.97 2.11
CA ALA A 67 6.70 3.31 3.18
C ALA A 67 8.18 3.10 2.83
N ALA A 68 8.48 2.80 1.57
CA ALA A 68 9.84 2.64 1.08
C ALA A 68 10.59 3.98 0.86
N LYS A 69 9.87 5.12 0.94
CA LYS A 69 10.39 6.44 0.55
C LYS A 69 11.09 6.39 -0.81
N SER A 70 10.40 5.77 -1.77
CA SER A 70 10.96 5.40 -3.07
C SER A 70 9.97 5.71 -4.19
N ARG A 71 10.47 5.61 -5.43
CA ARG A 71 9.70 5.65 -6.68
C ARG A 71 9.84 4.35 -7.49
N THR A 72 10.52 3.36 -6.94
CA THR A 72 10.81 2.10 -7.64
C THR A 72 9.99 0.96 -7.05
N LEU A 73 9.07 0.43 -7.85
CA LEU A 73 8.40 -0.84 -7.59
C LEU A 73 9.30 -1.98 -8.10
N ILE A 74 9.62 -2.92 -7.21
CA ILE A 74 10.22 -4.21 -7.57
C ILE A 74 9.13 -5.12 -8.15
N GLN A 75 7.96 -5.08 -7.53
CA GLN A 75 6.78 -5.82 -7.96
C GLN A 75 5.61 -4.85 -8.06
N HIS A 76 5.10 -4.67 -9.28
CA HIS A 76 3.84 -3.99 -9.52
C HIS A 76 2.67 -4.78 -8.93
N LYS A 77 1.51 -4.10 -8.82
CA LYS A 77 0.27 -4.66 -8.30
C LYS A 77 -0.01 -6.06 -8.86
N THR A 78 0.03 -7.04 -7.97
CA THR A 78 -0.32 -8.42 -8.23
C THR A 78 -1.62 -8.74 -7.52
N ILE A 79 -2.57 -9.33 -8.25
CA ILE A 79 -3.91 -9.64 -7.74
C ILE A 79 -3.94 -11.10 -7.28
N TYR A 80 -4.32 -11.30 -6.01
CA TYR A 80 -4.66 -12.58 -5.42
C TYR A 80 -6.17 -12.62 -5.14
N PRO A 81 -6.79 -13.80 -4.92
CA PRO A 81 -8.25 -13.92 -4.83
C PRO A 81 -8.94 -12.99 -3.82
N LYS A 82 -8.26 -12.55 -2.76
CA LYS A 82 -8.81 -11.67 -1.72
C LYS A 82 -7.96 -10.45 -1.39
N THR A 83 -6.80 -10.28 -2.03
CA THR A 83 -5.85 -9.22 -1.70
C THR A 83 -5.02 -8.81 -2.90
N THR A 84 -4.41 -7.64 -2.83
CA THR A 84 -3.46 -7.16 -3.84
C THR A 84 -2.17 -6.77 -3.16
N VAL A 85 -1.05 -7.19 -3.73
CA VAL A 85 0.28 -6.94 -3.17
C VAL A 85 1.14 -6.20 -4.19
N ALA A 86 1.93 -5.24 -3.71
CA ALA A 86 3.00 -4.60 -4.45
C ALA A 86 4.22 -4.50 -3.54
N ILE A 87 5.42 -4.45 -4.13
CA ILE A 87 6.69 -4.38 -3.40
C ILE A 87 7.49 -3.22 -3.95
N ALA A 88 7.91 -2.31 -3.08
CA ALA A 88 8.79 -1.20 -3.42
C ALA A 88 10.22 -1.44 -2.92
N GLN A 89 11.19 -0.95 -3.68
CA GLN A 89 12.59 -0.97 -3.28
C GLN A 89 12.82 0.11 -2.22
N VAL A 90 13.33 -0.25 -1.05
CA VAL A 90 13.74 0.72 -0.03
C VAL A 90 14.93 1.51 -0.55
N THR A 91 14.79 2.84 -0.61
CA THR A 91 15.92 3.73 -0.81
C THR A 91 16.48 4.08 0.56
N SER A 92 17.63 3.52 0.93
CA SER A 92 18.37 4.03 2.08
C SER A 92 18.93 5.40 1.68
N LYS A 93 18.42 6.48 2.28
CA LYS A 93 19.22 7.69 2.44
C LYS A 93 19.98 7.58 3.76
#